data_AF-A0AAV2SXU9-F1
#
_entry.id   AF-A0AAV2SXU9-F1
#
_cell.length_a   1.000
_cell.length_b   1.000
_cell.length_c   1.000
_cell.angle_alpha   90.00
_cell.angle_beta   90.00
_cell.angle_gamma   90.00
#
_symmetry.space_group_name_H-M   'P 1'
#
loop_
_entity.id
_entity.type
_entity.pdbx_description
1 polymer ?
#
loop_
_entity_poly.entity_id
_entity_poly.type
_entity_poly.pdbx_seq_one_letter_code
_entity_poly.pdbx_strand_id
1 'polypeptide(L)'
;KDDGEESNDEDGKVVDNEKDDGMDDEDDDEEDSDDDSDKYSDILDSEDDTEETKESNKSEVKENKVDKKKKKKEMMEAAKKEIPYTFEVPQEYEAFWALLEGRSPSEVGIILERMVSCNLPSLGGKNKEKCDNLFAYLLQTIYAISGFDGDSPIEGVSGLLYINSLIPALYKLTQVSPNNAASALTTV
;
A
#
# COMPACT_ATOMS: atom_id res chain seq x y z
N LYS A 1 -4.96 -71.88 26.92
CA LYS A 1 -5.04 -70.73 27.85
C LYS A 1 -4.78 -69.52 26.97
N ASP A 2 -5.73 -69.10 26.13
CA ASP A 2 -7.13 -68.72 26.43
C ASP A 2 -7.21 -67.35 27.10
N ASP A 3 -8.24 -66.60 26.67
CA ASP A 3 -8.68 -65.24 27.03
C ASP A 3 -7.94 -64.07 26.34
N GLY A 4 -8.53 -63.23 25.47
CA GLY A 4 -9.94 -62.99 25.14
C GLY A 4 -10.43 -61.66 25.72
N GLU A 5 -10.79 -60.71 24.82
CA GLU A 5 -11.73 -59.57 24.94
C GLU A 5 -11.48 -58.52 26.06
N GLU A 6 -11.79 -57.21 25.92
CA GLU A 6 -13.01 -56.56 25.43
C GLU A 6 -12.78 -55.15 24.86
N SER A 7 -13.71 -54.78 23.97
CA SER A 7 -14.03 -53.44 23.46
C SER A 7 -15.11 -52.78 24.33
N ASN A 8 -15.13 -51.44 24.43
CA ASN A 8 -16.32 -50.57 24.55
C ASN A 8 -15.82 -49.10 24.65
N ASP A 9 -16.11 -48.21 23.70
CA ASP A 9 -17.36 -47.54 23.31
C ASP A 9 -17.80 -46.36 24.21
N GLU A 10 -17.97 -45.24 23.52
CA GLU A 10 -18.83 -44.05 23.75
C GLU A 10 -19.01 -43.48 25.16
N ASP A 11 -18.61 -42.20 25.33
CA ASP A 11 -19.45 -41.25 26.06
C ASP A 11 -19.46 -39.91 25.32
N GLY A 12 -20.53 -39.70 24.56
CA GLY A 12 -20.91 -38.40 24.03
C GLY A 12 -21.50 -37.56 25.16
N LYS A 13 -20.97 -36.36 25.35
CA LYS A 13 -21.67 -35.32 26.11
C LYS A 13 -21.74 -34.04 25.30
N VAL A 14 -22.81 -33.98 24.51
CA VAL A 14 -23.43 -32.75 24.05
C VAL A 14 -23.91 -31.96 25.28
N VAL A 15 -23.45 -30.73 25.41
CA VAL A 15 -24.11 -29.70 26.21
C VAL A 15 -24.25 -28.47 25.33
N ASP A 16 -25.42 -28.46 24.71
CA ASP A 16 -26.17 -27.30 24.25
C ASP A 16 -26.19 -26.22 25.35
N ASN A 17 -25.81 -24.99 25.00
CA ASN A 17 -26.25 -23.84 25.76
C ASN A 17 -26.65 -22.73 24.78
N GLU A 18 -27.96 -22.53 24.75
CA GLU A 18 -28.71 -21.61 23.93
C GLU A 18 -28.35 -20.13 24.20
N LYS A 19 -28.35 -19.36 23.11
CA LYS A 19 -28.96 -18.03 22.90
C LYS A 19 -28.81 -16.98 24.01
N ASP A 20 -28.26 -15.83 23.63
CA ASP A 20 -28.83 -14.55 24.01
C ASP A 20 -28.83 -13.59 22.82
N ASP A 21 -29.97 -12.93 22.67
CA ASP A 21 -30.42 -12.04 21.60
C ASP A 21 -30.10 -10.58 21.94
N GLY A 22 -30.07 -9.71 20.92
CA GLY A 22 -30.28 -8.27 21.08
C GLY A 22 -29.08 -7.42 20.67
N MET A 23 -28.98 -6.99 19.40
CA MET A 23 -29.49 -5.70 18.91
C MET A 23 -29.02 -4.51 19.76
N ASP A 24 -28.04 -3.78 19.26
CA ASP A 24 -28.14 -2.32 19.17
C ASP A 24 -27.27 -1.82 18.00
N ASP A 25 -27.94 -1.56 16.88
CA ASP A 25 -27.47 -0.73 15.77
C ASP A 25 -27.74 0.72 16.20
N GLU A 26 -26.71 1.43 16.64
CA GLU A 26 -26.76 2.89 16.71
C GLU A 26 -26.07 3.45 15.46
N ASP A 27 -26.90 3.64 14.44
CA ASP A 27 -26.76 4.64 13.38
C ASP A 27 -26.58 6.02 14.03
N ASP A 28 -25.45 6.67 13.77
CA ASP A 28 -25.30 8.12 13.99
C ASP A 28 -24.70 8.74 12.72
N ASP A 29 -25.60 8.88 11.73
CA ASP A 29 -25.44 9.74 10.56
C ASP A 29 -25.53 11.21 11.02
N GLU A 30 -24.39 11.79 11.41
CA GLU A 30 -24.26 13.25 11.44
C GLU A 30 -23.92 13.77 10.04
N GLU A 31 -24.98 14.11 9.29
CA GLU A 31 -24.91 15.07 8.18
C GLU A 31 -24.45 16.44 8.73
N ASP A 32 -23.21 16.84 8.43
CA ASP A 32 -22.85 18.26 8.46
C ASP A 32 -22.56 18.76 7.04
N SER A 33 -23.45 19.64 6.62
CA SER A 33 -23.55 20.27 5.34
C SER A 33 -22.96 21.66 5.49
N ASP A 34 -21.67 21.82 5.16
CA ASP A 34 -21.08 23.15 4.99
C ASP A 34 -20.82 23.42 3.51
N ASP A 35 -21.85 24.05 2.95
CA ASP A 35 -21.89 24.89 1.77
C ASP A 35 -20.88 26.04 1.91
N ASP A 36 -19.73 25.94 1.24
CA ASP A 36 -18.86 27.09 0.96
C ASP A 36 -18.75 27.26 -0.56
N SER A 37 -19.87 27.69 -1.14
CA SER A 37 -19.92 28.33 -2.44
C SER A 37 -19.19 29.67 -2.38
N ASP A 38 -18.52 29.99 -3.50
CA ASP A 38 -18.02 31.30 -3.89
C ASP A 38 -16.60 31.66 -3.42
N LYS A 39 -15.67 31.74 -4.38
CA LYS A 39 -15.11 33.03 -4.87
C LYS A 39 -13.78 32.86 -5.60
N TYR A 40 -13.81 32.41 -6.85
CA TYR A 40 -12.71 32.64 -7.81
C TYR A 40 -13.26 32.97 -9.20
N SER A 41 -14.07 34.02 -9.27
CA SER A 41 -14.45 34.70 -10.51
C SER A 41 -13.69 36.03 -10.61
N ASP A 42 -12.39 35.96 -10.87
CA ASP A 42 -11.64 37.12 -11.38
C ASP A 42 -10.98 36.73 -12.72
N ILE A 43 -11.86 36.62 -13.72
CA ILE A 43 -11.54 36.96 -15.09
C ILE A 43 -11.22 38.45 -15.09
N LEU A 44 -9.99 38.81 -15.46
CA LEU A 44 -9.74 39.97 -16.31
C LEU A 44 -8.57 39.66 -17.24
N ASP A 45 -8.99 39.17 -18.40
CA ASP A 45 -8.40 39.32 -19.72
C ASP A 45 -7.62 40.66 -19.86
N SER A 46 -6.36 40.57 -20.26
CA SER A 46 -5.57 41.71 -20.74
C SER A 46 -4.95 41.30 -22.06
N GLU A 47 -5.76 41.39 -23.10
CA GLU A 47 -5.31 41.59 -24.47
C GLU A 47 -4.98 43.09 -24.63
N ASP A 48 -3.70 43.45 -24.63
CA ASP A 48 -3.25 44.67 -25.30
C ASP A 48 -2.08 44.31 -26.22
N ASP A 49 -2.40 44.36 -27.49
CA ASP A 49 -1.57 44.11 -28.65
C ASP A 49 -0.99 45.46 -29.08
N THR A 50 0.30 45.69 -28.86
CA THR A 50 1.02 46.78 -29.54
C THR A 50 2.37 46.29 -30.07
N GLU A 51 2.43 46.29 -31.40
CA GLU A 51 3.59 45.99 -32.24
C GLU A 51 4.73 47.02 -32.13
N GLU A 52 5.87 46.64 -32.75
CA GLU A 52 7.06 47.42 -33.11
C GLU A 52 8.12 47.54 -32.01
N THR A 53 9.38 47.12 -32.16
CA THR A 53 10.26 47.25 -33.33
C THR A 53 11.57 46.47 -33.14
N LYS A 54 12.02 45.84 -34.23
CA LYS A 54 13.39 45.66 -34.75
C LYS A 54 14.57 45.29 -33.84
N GLU A 55 15.22 44.21 -34.29
CA GLU A 55 16.67 43.98 -34.39
C GLU A 55 17.52 44.18 -33.13
N SER A 56 17.87 43.05 -32.50
CA SER A 56 19.26 42.61 -32.24
C SER A 56 19.30 41.78 -30.97
N ASN A 57 19.34 40.44 -31.09
CA ASN A 57 20.10 39.55 -30.18
C ASN A 57 19.88 38.08 -30.56
N LYS A 58 20.62 37.61 -31.56
CA LYS A 58 20.67 36.18 -31.93
C LYS A 58 21.56 35.34 -30.99
N SER A 59 22.02 35.92 -29.88
CA SER A 59 22.98 35.29 -28.96
C SER A 59 22.36 34.84 -27.62
N GLU A 60 21.29 35.47 -27.14
CA GLU A 60 20.64 35.14 -25.85
C GLU A 60 19.61 34.00 -25.92
N VAL A 61 19.17 33.62 -27.13
CA VAL A 61 18.17 32.55 -27.32
C VAL A 61 18.75 31.15 -27.07
N LYS A 62 20.09 31.00 -27.04
CA LYS A 62 20.75 29.70 -26.82
C LYS A 62 20.96 29.36 -25.35
N GLU A 63 21.26 30.34 -24.49
CA GLU A 63 21.43 30.10 -23.03
C GLU A 63 20.10 29.67 -22.38
N ASN A 64 19.01 30.38 -22.69
CA ASN A 64 17.66 30.05 -22.20
C ASN A 64 17.14 28.66 -22.60
N LYS A 65 17.67 28.03 -23.66
CA LYS A 65 17.27 26.67 -24.07
C LYS A 65 18.03 25.56 -23.33
N VAL A 66 19.25 25.82 -22.86
CA VAL A 66 20.04 24.84 -22.10
C VAL A 66 19.52 24.75 -20.68
N ASP A 67 19.21 25.87 -20.04
CA ASP A 67 18.68 25.91 -18.67
C ASP A 67 17.25 25.36 -18.57
N LYS A 68 16.38 25.61 -19.57
CA LYS A 68 15.06 24.96 -19.66
C LYS A 68 15.16 23.45 -19.83
N LYS A 69 16.15 22.94 -20.58
CA LYS A 69 16.37 21.49 -20.73
C LYS A 69 16.90 20.85 -19.46
N LYS A 70 17.76 21.53 -18.69
CA LYS A 70 18.23 21.06 -17.37
C LYS A 70 17.07 21.02 -16.37
N LYS A 71 16.33 22.12 -16.21
CA LYS A 71 15.13 22.16 -15.34
C LYS A 71 14.09 21.11 -15.69
N LYS A 72 13.83 20.87 -16.98
CA LYS A 72 12.90 19.81 -17.42
C LYS A 72 13.41 18.41 -17.06
N LYS A 73 14.71 18.16 -17.18
CA LYS A 73 15.31 16.89 -16.75
C LYS A 73 15.22 16.72 -15.23
N GLU A 74 15.52 17.77 -14.47
CA GLU A 74 15.40 17.77 -13.00
C GLU A 74 13.96 17.51 -12.55
N MET A 75 12.97 18.17 -13.16
CA MET A 75 11.55 17.91 -12.90
C MET A 75 11.13 16.49 -13.27
N MET A 76 11.63 15.94 -14.37
CA MET A 76 11.32 14.57 -14.80
C MET A 76 11.96 13.53 -13.88
N GLU A 77 13.19 13.78 -13.40
CA GLU A 77 13.86 12.94 -12.40
C GLU A 77 13.21 13.06 -11.02
N ALA A 78 12.70 14.24 -10.65
CA ALA A 78 11.92 14.42 -9.44
C ALA A 78 10.58 13.67 -9.51
N ALA A 79 9.85 13.80 -10.61
CA ALA A 79 8.58 13.08 -10.82
C ALA A 79 8.75 11.56 -10.82
N LYS A 80 9.90 11.04 -11.30
CA LYS A 80 10.23 9.60 -11.19
C LYS A 80 10.45 9.13 -9.76
N LYS A 81 10.82 10.03 -8.84
CA LYS A 81 11.01 9.70 -7.42
C LYS A 81 9.71 9.74 -6.64
N GLU A 82 8.68 10.42 -7.15
CA GLU A 82 7.36 10.48 -6.52
C GLU A 82 6.73 9.08 -6.42
N ILE A 83 5.98 8.86 -5.34
CA ILE A 83 5.27 7.61 -5.08
C ILE A 83 3.89 7.70 -5.72
N PRO A 84 3.53 6.81 -6.66
CA PRO A 84 2.18 6.74 -7.25
C PRO A 84 1.07 6.65 -6.20
N TYR A 85 -0.09 7.28 -6.48
CA TYR A 85 -1.26 7.18 -5.58
C TYR A 85 -1.95 5.81 -5.62
N THR A 86 -1.79 5.07 -6.72
CA THR A 86 -2.41 3.76 -6.93
C THR A 86 -1.35 2.69 -7.11
N PHE A 87 -1.54 1.54 -6.47
CA PHE A 87 -0.70 0.36 -6.64
C PHE A 87 -1.55 -0.88 -6.85
N GLU A 88 -1.18 -1.69 -7.83
CA GLU A 88 -1.64 -3.07 -7.93
C GLU A 88 -0.68 -3.99 -7.15
N VAL A 89 -1.18 -5.12 -6.67
CA VAL A 89 -0.30 -6.17 -6.13
C VAL A 89 0.38 -6.90 -7.30
N PRO A 90 1.73 -6.94 -7.36
CA PRO A 90 2.46 -7.69 -8.36
C PRO A 90 2.14 -9.18 -8.33
N GLN A 91 2.36 -9.88 -9.45
CA GLN A 91 2.13 -11.32 -9.55
C GLN A 91 3.29 -12.16 -9.02
N GLU A 92 4.48 -11.57 -8.95
CA GLU A 92 5.72 -12.24 -8.56
C GLU A 92 6.42 -11.47 -7.43
N TYR A 93 7.09 -12.20 -6.54
CA TYR A 93 7.75 -11.62 -5.37
C TYR A 93 8.86 -10.63 -5.75
N GLU A 94 9.62 -10.93 -6.80
CA GLU A 94 10.74 -10.10 -7.25
C GLU A 94 10.24 -8.73 -7.74
N ALA A 95 9.08 -8.69 -8.39
CA ALA A 95 8.46 -7.45 -8.83
C ALA A 95 7.94 -6.64 -7.63
N PHE A 96 7.43 -7.31 -6.60
CA PHE A 96 7.10 -6.67 -5.32
C PHE A 96 8.35 -6.09 -4.63
N TRP A 97 9.43 -6.86 -4.53
CA TRP A 97 10.68 -6.41 -3.93
C TRP A 97 11.26 -5.18 -4.63
N ALA A 98 11.25 -5.18 -5.96
CA ALA A 98 11.74 -4.06 -6.77
C ALA A 98 10.98 -2.74 -6.53
N LEU A 99 9.73 -2.78 -6.05
CA LEU A 99 8.99 -1.57 -5.67
C LEU A 99 9.52 -0.96 -4.36
N LEU A 100 10.10 -1.78 -3.49
CA LEU A 100 10.55 -1.38 -2.16
C LEU A 100 12.06 -1.12 -2.08
N GLU A 101 12.84 -1.74 -2.97
CA GLU A 101 14.29 -1.59 -3.01
C GLU A 101 14.72 -0.11 -3.09
N GLY A 102 15.64 0.30 -2.21
CA GLY A 102 16.15 1.67 -2.15
C GLY A 102 15.17 2.73 -1.62
N ARG A 103 13.96 2.36 -1.16
CA ARG A 103 12.97 3.26 -0.56
C ARG A 103 13.09 3.28 0.95
N SER A 104 13.09 4.46 1.56
CA SER A 104 13.10 4.63 3.02
C SER A 104 11.92 3.89 3.70
N PRO A 105 12.03 3.50 4.98
CA PRO A 105 10.93 2.84 5.69
C PRO A 105 9.62 3.64 5.66
N SER A 106 9.70 4.97 5.65
CA SER A 106 8.52 5.83 5.52
C SER A 106 7.88 5.71 4.13
N GLU A 107 8.67 5.68 3.07
CA GLU A 107 8.17 5.51 1.70
C GLU A 107 7.56 4.12 1.50
N VAL A 108 8.21 3.08 2.05
CA VAL A 108 7.70 1.69 2.04
C VAL A 108 6.34 1.61 2.72
N GLY A 109 6.18 2.23 3.90
CA GLY A 109 4.89 2.29 4.58
C GLY A 109 3.78 2.88 3.70
N ILE A 110 4.06 4.00 3.02
CA ILE A 110 3.10 4.65 2.11
C ILE A 110 2.75 3.74 0.91
N ILE A 111 3.74 3.08 0.31
CA ILE A 111 3.53 2.15 -0.80
C ILE A 111 2.59 1.03 -0.37
N LEU A 112 2.87 0.41 0.78
CA LEU A 112 2.09 -0.71 1.29
C LEU A 112 0.67 -0.28 1.70
N GLU A 113 0.52 0.87 2.35
CA GLU A 113 -0.80 1.41 2.72
C GLU A 113 -1.68 1.61 1.48
N ARG A 114 -1.13 2.24 0.44
CA ARG A 114 -1.83 2.45 -0.84
C ARG A 114 -2.12 1.12 -1.54
N MET A 115 -1.16 0.20 -1.57
CA MET A 115 -1.35 -1.11 -2.17
C MET A 115 -2.46 -1.90 -1.49
N VAL A 116 -2.52 -1.92 -0.15
CA VAL A 116 -3.61 -2.57 0.59
C VAL A 116 -4.95 -1.89 0.29
N SER A 117 -4.99 -0.56 0.34
CA SER A 117 -6.22 0.22 0.15
C SER A 117 -6.81 0.06 -1.26
N CYS A 118 -5.98 0.08 -2.29
CA CYS A 118 -6.41 -0.09 -3.68
C CYS A 118 -6.82 -1.52 -4.03
N ASN A 119 -6.45 -2.51 -3.22
CA ASN A 119 -6.73 -3.93 -3.49
C ASN A 119 -7.60 -4.57 -2.41
N LEU A 120 -8.39 -3.80 -1.66
CA LEU A 120 -9.35 -4.37 -0.70
C LEU A 120 -10.36 -5.30 -1.39
N PRO A 121 -10.74 -6.44 -0.77
CA PRO A 121 -11.72 -7.36 -1.36
C PRO A 121 -13.10 -6.74 -1.60
N SER A 122 -13.47 -5.71 -0.82
CA SER A 122 -14.73 -4.96 -0.99
C SER A 122 -14.83 -4.27 -2.36
N LEU A 123 -13.70 -3.99 -3.01
CA LEU A 123 -13.66 -3.42 -4.37
C LEU A 123 -13.89 -4.47 -5.47
N GLY A 124 -14.02 -5.76 -5.11
CA GLY A 124 -14.38 -6.84 -6.02
C GLY A 124 -13.22 -7.43 -6.83
N GLY A 125 -13.57 -8.22 -7.86
CA GLY A 125 -12.59 -8.88 -8.74
C GLY A 125 -11.73 -9.95 -8.03
N LYS A 126 -10.45 -10.01 -8.38
CA LYS A 126 -9.46 -10.93 -7.77
C LYS A 126 -8.71 -10.32 -6.60
N ASN A 127 -9.23 -9.26 -6.00
CA ASN A 127 -8.55 -8.50 -4.95
C ASN A 127 -8.29 -9.31 -3.68
N LYS A 128 -9.13 -10.29 -3.37
CA LYS A 128 -8.87 -11.24 -2.26
C LYS A 128 -7.57 -12.02 -2.47
N GLU A 129 -7.42 -12.66 -3.63
CA GLU A 129 -6.21 -13.41 -3.99
C GLU A 129 -4.97 -12.50 -4.00
N LYS A 130 -5.12 -11.27 -4.50
CA LYS A 130 -4.05 -10.25 -4.44
C LYS A 130 -3.64 -9.92 -3.00
N CYS A 131 -4.58 -9.72 -2.08
CA CYS A 131 -4.27 -9.49 -0.66
C CYS A 131 -3.59 -10.69 -0.01
N ASP A 132 -4.01 -11.91 -0.35
CA ASP A 132 -3.39 -13.14 0.16
C ASP A 132 -1.93 -13.25 -0.31
N ASN A 133 -1.66 -12.98 -1.60
CA ASN A 133 -0.30 -12.95 -2.16
C ASN A 133 0.56 -11.85 -1.51
N LEU A 134 0.00 -10.65 -1.33
CA LEU A 134 0.69 -9.54 -0.68
C LEU A 134 1.09 -9.92 0.75
N PHE A 135 0.21 -10.59 1.51
CA PHE A 135 0.53 -11.05 2.85
C PHE A 135 1.72 -12.03 2.84
N ALA A 136 1.72 -12.99 1.91
CA ALA A 136 2.83 -13.93 1.75
C ALA A 136 4.16 -13.21 1.41
N TYR A 137 4.12 -12.21 0.51
CA TYR A 137 5.31 -11.42 0.18
C TYR A 137 5.86 -10.62 1.35
N LEU A 138 5.00 -10.08 2.21
CA LEU A 138 5.43 -9.38 3.43
C LEU A 138 6.12 -10.33 4.41
N LEU A 139 5.60 -11.55 4.58
CA LEU A 139 6.25 -12.58 5.41
C LEU A 139 7.62 -13.00 4.83
N GLN A 140 7.69 -13.23 3.52
CA GLN A 140 8.94 -13.55 2.82
C GLN A 140 9.97 -12.42 2.94
N THR A 141 9.51 -11.16 2.90
CA THR A 141 10.36 -9.98 3.12
C THR A 141 10.93 -9.97 4.54
N ILE A 142 10.09 -10.19 5.56
CA ILE A 142 10.54 -10.29 6.95
C ILE A 142 11.57 -11.41 7.10
N TYR A 143 11.29 -12.59 6.54
CA TYR A 143 12.23 -13.70 6.57
C TYR A 143 13.59 -13.32 5.95
N ALA A 144 13.59 -12.71 4.77
CA ALA A 144 14.81 -12.30 4.06
C ALA A 144 15.67 -11.32 4.87
N ILE A 145 15.06 -10.34 5.54
CA ILE A 145 15.78 -9.27 6.26
C ILE A 145 16.02 -9.56 7.75
N SER A 146 15.39 -10.61 8.30
CA SER A 146 15.57 -11.05 9.69
C SER A 146 16.71 -12.06 9.87
N GLY A 147 17.31 -12.54 8.78
CA GLY A 147 18.44 -13.47 8.81
C GLY A 147 19.71 -12.88 9.44
N PHE A 148 20.63 -13.74 9.87
CA PHE A 148 21.89 -13.35 10.51
C PHE A 148 22.77 -12.46 9.61
N ASP A 149 22.68 -12.67 8.30
CA ASP A 149 23.33 -11.88 7.24
C ASP A 149 22.31 -11.00 6.48
N GLY A 150 21.16 -10.68 7.08
CA GLY A 150 20.06 -10.00 6.41
C GLY A 150 20.43 -8.59 5.96
N ASP A 151 20.69 -8.43 4.66
CA ASP A 151 20.85 -7.14 4.04
C ASP A 151 19.51 -6.39 4.10
N SER A 152 19.51 -5.26 4.80
CA SER A 152 18.41 -4.30 4.69
C SER A 152 18.25 -3.90 3.22
N PRO A 153 17.02 -3.70 2.71
CA PRO A 153 16.79 -3.23 1.33
C PRO A 153 17.38 -1.84 1.06
N ILE A 154 17.90 -1.21 2.11
CA ILE A 154 18.54 0.09 2.12
C ILE A 154 19.82 -0.01 2.94
N GLU A 155 20.93 0.40 2.32
CA GLU A 155 22.22 0.51 2.99
C GLU A 155 22.15 1.44 4.21
N GLY A 156 22.70 0.99 5.33
CA GLY A 156 22.77 1.78 6.57
C GLY A 156 21.48 1.85 7.40
N VAL A 157 20.41 1.19 6.98
CA VAL A 157 19.16 1.07 7.76
C VAL A 157 19.11 -0.30 8.45
N SER A 158 18.69 -0.34 9.72
CA SER A 158 18.50 -1.61 10.43
C SER A 158 17.32 -2.39 9.86
N GLY A 159 17.49 -3.69 9.61
CA GLY A 159 16.41 -4.58 9.17
C GLY A 159 15.18 -4.52 10.09
N LEU A 160 15.36 -4.38 11.41
CA LEU A 160 14.24 -4.23 12.36
C LEU A 160 13.45 -2.93 12.16
N LEU A 161 14.13 -1.81 11.88
CA LEU A 161 13.46 -0.55 11.57
C LEU A 161 12.68 -0.64 10.26
N TYR A 162 13.22 -1.37 9.29
CA TYR A 162 12.53 -1.66 8.05
C TYR A 162 11.28 -2.53 8.28
N ILE A 163 11.39 -3.61 9.06
CA ILE A 163 10.27 -4.48 9.44
C ILE A 163 9.14 -3.68 10.07
N ASN A 164 9.46 -2.69 10.93
CA ASN A 164 8.45 -1.85 11.57
C ASN A 164 7.51 -1.15 10.56
N SER A 165 8.01 -0.82 9.35
CA SER A 165 7.18 -0.23 8.28
C SER A 165 6.20 -1.22 7.64
N LEU A 166 6.44 -2.53 7.76
CA LEU A 166 5.62 -3.59 7.20
C LEU A 166 4.45 -3.96 8.11
N ILE A 167 4.59 -3.75 9.42
CA ILE A 167 3.64 -4.19 10.45
C ILE A 167 2.21 -3.65 10.24
N PRO A 168 1.98 -2.35 9.92
CA PRO A 168 0.63 -1.85 9.70
C PRO A 168 -0.10 -2.58 8.56
N ALA A 169 0.61 -2.83 7.45
CA ALA A 169 0.07 -3.54 6.30
C ALA A 169 -0.21 -5.00 6.63
N LEU A 170 0.70 -5.68 7.34
CA LEU A 170 0.50 -7.06 7.82
C LEU A 170 -0.75 -7.15 8.69
N TYR A 171 -0.87 -6.26 9.69
CA TYR A 171 -2.05 -6.23 10.56
C TYR A 171 -3.34 -5.99 9.77
N LYS A 172 -3.34 -5.03 8.82
CA LYS A 172 -4.53 -4.78 8.02
C LYS A 172 -4.93 -6.00 7.19
N LEU A 173 -3.96 -6.70 6.60
CA LEU A 173 -4.20 -7.90 5.80
C LEU A 173 -4.71 -9.08 6.64
N THR A 174 -4.30 -9.22 7.91
CA THR A 174 -4.90 -10.25 8.79
C THR A 174 -6.37 -9.97 9.09
N GLN A 175 -6.78 -8.70 9.19
CA GLN A 175 -8.20 -8.35 9.34
C GLN A 175 -9.01 -8.64 8.08
N VAL A 176 -8.38 -8.48 6.90
CA VAL A 176 -9.02 -8.72 5.61
C VAL A 176 -9.23 -10.22 5.33
N SER A 177 -8.26 -11.06 5.70
CA SER A 177 -8.30 -12.50 5.40
C SER A 177 -7.68 -13.33 6.54
N PRO A 178 -8.36 -13.47 7.70
CA PRO A 178 -7.76 -14.12 8.88
C PRO A 178 -7.34 -15.57 8.65
N ASN A 179 -8.15 -16.34 7.94
CA ASN A 179 -7.89 -17.77 7.69
C ASN A 179 -6.66 -17.96 6.78
N ASN A 180 -6.56 -17.17 5.71
CA ASN A 180 -5.42 -17.28 4.78
C ASN A 180 -4.14 -16.79 5.45
N ALA A 181 -4.21 -15.72 6.26
CA ALA A 181 -3.09 -15.27 7.07
C ALA A 181 -2.59 -16.37 8.03
N ALA A 182 -3.50 -17.07 8.71
CA ALA A 182 -3.16 -18.18 9.60
C ALA A 182 -2.50 -19.35 8.82
N SER A 183 -3.05 -19.72 7.66
CA SER A 183 -2.47 -20.77 6.81
C SER A 183 -1.09 -20.39 6.28
N ALA A 184 -0.89 -19.14 5.86
CA ALA A 184 0.40 -18.66 5.37
C ALA A 184 1.50 -18.84 6.43
N LEU A 185 1.23 -18.53 7.70
CA LEU A 185 2.19 -18.70 8.80
C LEU A 185 2.61 -20.15 9.04
N THR A 186 1.79 -21.13 8.65
CA THR A 186 2.14 -22.57 8.78
C THR A 186 2.87 -23.15 7.59
N THR A 187 2.94 -22.41 6.47
CA THR A 187 3.45 -22.90 5.18
C THR A 187 4.81 -22.31 4.80
N VAL A 188 5.26 -21.28 5.53
CA VAL A 188 6.56 -20.59 5.34
C VAL A 188 7.66 -21.28 6.12
#